data_AF-A0A8C9RNT8-F1
#
_entry.id   AF-A0A8C9RNT8-F1
#
_cell.length_a   1.000
_cell.length_b   1.000
_cell.length_c   1.000
_cell.angle_alpha   90.00
_cell.angle_beta   90.00
_cell.angle_gamma   90.00
#
_symmetry.space_group_name_H-M   'P 1'
#
loop_
_entity.id
_entity.type
_entity.pdbx_description
1 polymer ?
#
loop_
_entity_poly.entity_id
_entity_poly.type
_entity_poly.pdbx_seq_one_letter_code
_entity_poly.pdbx_strand_id
1 'polypeptide(L)'
;MFPLDSPWNISFAGCGFLGIYHIGVASCLQEQAPFLVEDARHIYGASAGALTASALVTGACLGEAGASIIDVAKEARKRFLGPMHPSFNLVKMMRKLLYRTLPPDAHVRARGRLGISLTRVSDGENVLFSQFSSNEDLVQACVCSAYIPVYCGFIPPALQGVRYVDGGISDNLPQYELKNTITVSPFSGESDICPRDSSTNLHELRFTNTSIQFTLTNLYRVSRALFPPDPLVMKAMCKQGYTDALHFIKKNGLLQFRRPQRGLLVRVERMEEQDEDEEEEDDTEEEGGDGQSQRQERQVAVCSSGSATEDHIFDHLPPRLHRALVEACKERRGMLQSLRNLLPVRMASALLIPYTLPLESAMSMTVRLLEWLPDVQEDVGWMRDQTMKVLHCVVRQARKTVSQQVSERLSFQLELRRSQSLPSQSGPTSLLPSWVSGGSSTVLDLILRLDQYQRQMLPGIFCVNLDLQGSLYTQPSPSLQKYTVPEGTSSALLDLR
;
A
#
# COMPACT_ATOMS: atom_id res chain seq x y z
N MET A 1 -21.95 -12.92 -5.57
CA MET A 1 -21.64 -12.80 -7.01
C MET A 1 -21.26 -11.35 -7.25
N PHE A 2 -20.12 -11.11 -7.89
CA PHE A 2 -19.65 -9.75 -8.21
C PHE A 2 -20.66 -9.07 -9.17
N PRO A 3 -21.13 -7.85 -8.91
CA PRO A 3 -22.19 -7.22 -9.70
C PRO A 3 -21.64 -6.69 -11.04
N LEU A 4 -21.61 -7.57 -12.04
CA LEU A 4 -21.16 -7.25 -13.42
C LEU A 4 -22.11 -6.28 -14.15
N ASP A 5 -23.31 -6.06 -13.62
CA ASP A 5 -24.32 -5.16 -14.18
C ASP A 5 -24.07 -3.68 -13.84
N SER A 6 -23.03 -3.38 -13.06
CA SER A 6 -22.66 -2.04 -12.61
C SER A 6 -21.19 -1.74 -12.91
N PRO A 7 -20.80 -0.46 -13.14
CA PRO A 7 -19.39 -0.14 -13.37
C PRO A 7 -18.57 -0.52 -12.14
N TRP A 8 -17.42 -1.14 -12.35
CA TRP A 8 -16.48 -1.50 -11.29
C TRP A 8 -15.13 -0.80 -11.42
N ASN A 9 -14.37 -0.85 -10.33
CA ASN A 9 -13.01 -0.35 -10.26
C ASN A 9 -12.06 -1.45 -9.78
N ILE A 10 -10.76 -1.22 -9.93
CA ILE A 10 -9.71 -2.07 -9.33
C ILE A 10 -8.80 -1.16 -8.51
N SER A 11 -8.43 -1.55 -7.29
CA SER A 11 -7.55 -0.77 -6.42
C SER A 11 -6.39 -1.60 -5.89
N PHE A 12 -5.17 -1.10 -6.06
CA PHE A 12 -3.93 -1.76 -5.63
C PHE A 12 -3.31 -1.05 -4.42
N ALA A 13 -3.13 -1.79 -3.33
CA ALA A 13 -2.55 -1.25 -2.10
C ALA A 13 -1.07 -0.86 -2.25
N GLY A 14 -0.62 0.16 -1.52
CA GLY A 14 0.81 0.44 -1.40
C GLY A 14 1.55 -0.61 -0.55
N CYS A 15 2.75 -1.01 -1.01
CA CYS A 15 3.48 -2.14 -0.41
C CYS A 15 4.99 -2.20 -0.70
N GLY A 16 5.60 -1.11 -1.20
CA GLY A 16 7.04 -1.04 -1.50
C GLY A 16 7.55 -2.19 -2.37
N PHE A 17 8.59 -2.89 -1.92
CA PHE A 17 9.20 -4.00 -2.68
C PHE A 17 8.29 -5.23 -2.86
N LEU A 18 7.16 -5.30 -2.15
CA LEU A 18 6.15 -6.35 -2.39
C LEU A 18 5.30 -6.08 -3.63
N GLY A 19 5.51 -4.97 -4.35
CA GLY A 19 4.84 -4.69 -5.62
C GLY A 19 4.98 -5.80 -6.67
N ILE A 20 5.97 -6.70 -6.51
CA ILE A 20 6.10 -7.90 -7.33
C ILE A 20 4.91 -8.87 -7.21
N TYR A 21 4.21 -8.87 -6.07
CA TYR A 21 2.95 -9.59 -5.89
C TYR A 21 1.86 -9.02 -6.80
N HIS A 22 1.74 -7.68 -6.85
CA HIS A 22 0.78 -6.98 -7.72
C HIS A 22 1.03 -7.26 -9.20
N ILE A 23 2.28 -7.42 -9.63
CA ILE A 23 2.62 -7.86 -11.00
C ILE A 23 2.02 -9.24 -11.30
N GLY A 24 2.07 -10.17 -10.34
CA GLY A 24 1.46 -11.49 -10.48
C GLY A 24 -0.05 -11.42 -10.61
N VAL A 25 -0.70 -10.64 -9.75
CA VAL A 25 -2.16 -10.38 -9.78
C VAL A 25 -2.57 -9.75 -11.12
N ALA A 26 -1.93 -8.65 -11.50
CA ALA A 26 -2.19 -7.92 -12.73
C ALA A 26 -2.04 -8.82 -13.97
N SER A 27 -1.05 -9.71 -13.97
CA SER A 27 -0.81 -10.64 -15.08
C SER A 27 -1.89 -11.71 -15.15
N CYS A 28 -2.36 -12.23 -14.02
CA CYS A 28 -3.47 -13.16 -13.98
C CYS A 28 -4.77 -12.52 -14.47
N LEU A 29 -5.07 -11.29 -14.02
CA LEU A 29 -6.25 -10.56 -14.46
C LEU A 29 -6.22 -10.31 -15.98
N GLN A 30 -5.08 -9.90 -16.55
CA GLN A 30 -4.95 -9.71 -18.00
C GLN A 30 -5.07 -11.00 -18.81
N GLU A 31 -4.57 -12.12 -18.28
CA GLU A 31 -4.57 -13.40 -19.00
C GLU A 31 -5.91 -14.15 -18.90
N GLN A 32 -6.49 -14.20 -17.70
CA GLN A 32 -7.61 -15.08 -17.38
C GLN A 32 -8.97 -14.36 -17.42
N ALA A 33 -8.98 -13.04 -17.21
CA ALA A 33 -10.21 -12.24 -17.19
C ALA A 33 -9.95 -10.80 -17.69
N PRO A 34 -9.45 -10.61 -18.94
CA PRO A 34 -9.04 -9.31 -19.45
C PRO A 34 -10.15 -8.25 -19.38
N PHE A 35 -11.41 -8.65 -19.53
CA PHE A 35 -12.57 -7.77 -19.41
C PHE A 35 -12.63 -7.03 -18.07
N LEU A 36 -12.15 -7.63 -16.96
CA LEU A 36 -12.12 -6.96 -15.65
C LEU A 36 -11.24 -5.72 -15.69
N VAL A 37 -10.15 -5.75 -16.45
CA VAL A 37 -9.22 -4.63 -16.60
C VAL A 37 -9.71 -3.67 -17.67
N GLU A 38 -10.12 -4.19 -18.83
CA GLU A 38 -10.56 -3.40 -19.98
C GLU A 38 -11.80 -2.56 -19.68
N ASP A 39 -12.81 -3.17 -19.05
CA ASP A 39 -14.11 -2.56 -18.78
C ASP A 39 -14.16 -1.87 -17.41
N ALA A 40 -13.10 -1.97 -16.59
CA ALA A 40 -13.00 -1.21 -15.35
C ALA A 40 -13.03 0.29 -15.64
N ARG A 41 -13.95 0.98 -14.95
CA ARG A 41 -14.14 2.41 -15.07
C ARG A 41 -12.89 3.16 -14.62
N HIS A 42 -12.35 2.77 -13.48
CA HIS A 42 -11.13 3.32 -12.93
C HIS A 42 -10.23 2.24 -12.34
N ILE A 43 -8.92 2.46 -12.43
CA ILE A 43 -7.90 1.65 -11.78
C ILE A 43 -7.09 2.57 -10.87
N TYR A 44 -7.01 2.22 -9.60
CA TYR A 44 -6.40 3.02 -8.57
C TYR A 44 -5.17 2.36 -7.98
N GLY A 45 -4.29 3.16 -7.41
CA GLY A 45 -3.26 2.63 -6.53
C GLY A 45 -2.53 3.69 -5.72
N ALA A 46 -1.87 3.22 -4.66
CA ALA A 46 -0.93 4.00 -3.86
C ALA A 46 0.47 3.37 -3.94
N SER A 47 1.53 4.17 -3.92
CA SER A 47 2.92 3.69 -3.85
C SER A 47 3.23 2.63 -4.93
N ALA A 48 3.79 1.48 -4.56
CA ALA A 48 4.04 0.37 -5.49
C ALA A 48 2.78 -0.15 -6.22
N GLY A 49 1.60 -0.01 -5.61
CA GLY A 49 0.31 -0.29 -6.25
C GLY A 49 0.01 0.68 -7.39
N ALA A 50 0.34 1.97 -7.23
CA ALA A 50 0.21 2.98 -8.30
C ALA A 50 1.11 2.68 -9.49
N LEU A 51 2.32 2.14 -9.27
CA LEU A 51 3.21 1.71 -10.35
C LEU A 51 2.61 0.56 -11.16
N THR A 52 2.01 -0.42 -10.48
CA THR A 52 1.34 -1.57 -11.13
C THR A 52 0.08 -1.11 -11.86
N ALA A 53 -0.76 -0.28 -11.23
CA ALA A 53 -1.94 0.31 -11.84
C ALA A 53 -1.57 1.11 -13.11
N SER A 54 -0.49 1.90 -13.05
CA SER A 54 0.03 2.64 -14.20
C SER A 54 0.43 1.69 -15.33
N ALA A 55 1.20 0.63 -15.04
CA ALA A 55 1.58 -0.35 -16.05
C ALA A 55 0.35 -1.04 -16.67
N LEU A 56 -0.64 -1.36 -15.86
CA LEU A 56 -1.87 -2.04 -16.28
C LEU A 56 -2.73 -1.15 -17.21
N VAL A 57 -2.96 0.12 -16.84
CA VAL A 57 -3.76 1.07 -17.64
C VAL A 57 -3.04 1.47 -18.93
N THR A 58 -1.74 1.72 -18.85
CA THR A 58 -0.91 2.14 -20.00
C THR A 58 -0.50 0.98 -20.90
N GLY A 59 -0.81 -0.27 -20.53
CA GLY A 59 -0.42 -1.45 -21.29
C GLY A 59 1.10 -1.67 -21.36
N ALA A 60 1.85 -1.13 -20.41
CA ALA A 60 3.27 -1.40 -20.29
C ALA A 60 3.51 -2.88 -19.98
N CYS A 61 4.66 -3.41 -20.41
CA CYS A 61 4.97 -4.83 -20.23
C CYS A 61 5.13 -5.17 -18.73
N LEU A 62 4.17 -5.93 -18.18
CA LEU A 62 4.21 -6.40 -16.79
C LEU A 62 5.45 -7.26 -16.50
N GLY A 63 5.94 -8.01 -17.49
CA GLY A 63 7.20 -8.76 -17.39
C GLY A 63 8.41 -7.86 -17.15
N GLU A 64 8.54 -6.79 -17.92
CA GLU A 64 9.62 -5.80 -17.74
C GLU A 64 9.46 -5.00 -16.46
N ALA A 65 8.23 -4.65 -16.07
CA ALA A 65 7.95 -4.01 -14.79
C ALA A 65 8.37 -4.91 -13.61
N GLY A 66 8.01 -6.19 -13.63
CA GLY A 66 8.43 -7.16 -12.62
C GLY A 66 9.95 -7.36 -12.56
N ALA A 67 10.60 -7.49 -13.71
CA ALA A 67 12.06 -7.56 -13.79
C ALA A 67 12.73 -6.30 -13.21
N SER A 68 12.17 -5.13 -13.52
CA SER A 68 12.66 -3.84 -13.03
C SER A 68 12.57 -3.73 -11.49
N ILE A 69 11.49 -4.23 -10.88
CA ILE A 69 11.35 -4.29 -9.42
C ILE A 69 12.43 -5.19 -8.80
N ILE A 70 12.72 -6.34 -9.42
CA ILE A 70 13.80 -7.24 -8.97
C ILE A 70 15.18 -6.57 -9.10
N ASP A 71 15.44 -5.84 -10.17
CA ASP A 71 16.70 -5.12 -10.37
C ASP A 71 16.90 -4.04 -9.30
N VAL A 72 15.83 -3.30 -8.95
CA VAL A 72 15.88 -2.31 -7.85
C VAL A 72 16.17 -2.99 -6.52
N ALA A 73 15.52 -4.12 -6.25
CA ALA A 73 15.75 -4.91 -5.04
C ALA A 73 17.19 -5.43 -4.96
N LYS A 74 17.77 -5.87 -6.09
CA LYS A 74 19.17 -6.27 -6.18
C LYS A 74 20.10 -5.12 -5.85
N GLU A 75 19.88 -3.93 -6.43
CA GLU A 75 20.69 -2.75 -6.13
C GLU A 75 20.58 -2.35 -4.66
N ALA A 76 19.37 -2.34 -4.11
CA ALA A 76 19.11 -2.06 -2.69
C ALA A 76 19.85 -3.05 -1.78
N ARG A 77 20.03 -4.31 -2.18
CA ARG A 77 20.73 -5.34 -1.39
C ARG A 77 22.26 -5.34 -1.56
N LYS A 78 22.84 -4.54 -2.47
CA LYS A 78 24.28 -4.61 -2.77
C LYS A 78 25.18 -4.18 -1.61
N ARG A 79 24.71 -3.33 -0.70
CA ARG A 79 25.50 -2.71 0.37
C ARG A 79 24.94 -3.08 1.75
N PHE A 80 25.77 -2.93 2.79
CA PHE A 80 25.49 -3.41 4.15
C PHE A 80 24.25 -2.75 4.78
N LEU A 81 24.04 -1.44 4.57
CA LEU A 81 22.83 -0.73 5.04
C LEU A 81 21.62 -0.93 4.13
N GLY A 82 21.76 -1.76 3.10
CA GLY A 82 20.72 -2.03 2.13
C GLY A 82 20.17 -0.74 1.48
N PRO A 83 18.84 -0.55 1.45
CA PRO A 83 18.23 0.65 0.88
C PRO A 83 18.46 1.93 1.72
N MET A 84 18.91 1.81 2.98
CA MET A 84 19.27 2.96 3.80
C MET A 84 20.67 3.51 3.46
N HIS A 85 21.39 2.88 2.54
CA HIS A 85 22.70 3.32 2.13
C HIS A 85 22.62 4.66 1.35
N PRO A 86 23.43 5.69 1.68
CA PRO A 86 23.33 7.02 1.06
C PRO A 86 23.39 7.03 -0.48
N SER A 87 24.20 6.14 -1.08
CA SER A 87 24.32 6.02 -2.53
C SER A 87 23.13 5.34 -3.23
N PHE A 88 22.23 4.70 -2.47
CA PHE A 88 21.00 4.16 -3.04
C PHE A 88 19.97 5.27 -3.21
N ASN A 89 19.62 5.58 -4.46
CA ASN A 89 18.63 6.59 -4.80
C ASN A 89 17.45 5.94 -5.51
N LEU A 90 16.42 5.60 -4.73
CA LEU A 90 15.21 4.94 -5.22
C LEU A 90 14.46 5.80 -6.25
N VAL A 91 14.36 7.11 -6.00
CA VAL A 91 13.66 8.05 -6.88
C VAL A 91 14.29 8.09 -8.28
N LYS A 92 15.62 8.24 -8.34
CA LYS A 92 16.36 8.26 -9.61
C LYS A 92 16.19 6.97 -10.39
N MET A 93 16.22 5.84 -9.70
CA MET A 93 16.04 4.53 -10.33
C MET A 93 14.60 4.33 -10.84
N MET A 94 13.61 4.69 -10.03
CA MET A 94 12.20 4.62 -10.41
C MET A 94 11.90 5.46 -11.65
N ARG A 95 12.37 6.72 -11.71
CA ARG A 95 12.23 7.57 -12.91
C ARG A 95 12.80 6.90 -14.14
N LYS A 96 14.06 6.44 -14.05
CA LYS A 96 14.75 5.77 -15.17
C LYS A 96 13.96 4.57 -15.68
N LEU A 97 13.40 3.78 -14.77
CA LEU A 97 12.62 2.59 -15.13
C LEU A 97 11.28 2.98 -15.77
N LEU A 98 10.55 3.94 -15.21
CA LEU A 98 9.28 4.40 -15.75
C LEU A 98 9.43 4.97 -17.17
N TYR A 99 10.43 5.82 -17.44
CA TYR A 99 10.66 6.31 -18.80
C TYR A 99 11.02 5.21 -19.80
N ARG A 100 11.65 4.13 -19.33
CA ARG A 100 12.00 3.00 -20.19
C ARG A 100 10.77 2.16 -20.53
N THR A 101 9.85 1.99 -19.58
CA THR A 101 8.74 1.04 -19.70
C THR A 101 7.43 1.66 -20.18
N LEU A 102 7.21 2.95 -19.92
CA LEU A 102 5.97 3.63 -20.29
C LEU A 102 5.96 3.94 -21.80
N PRO A 103 4.85 3.66 -22.50
CA PRO A 103 4.71 4.04 -23.91
C PRO A 103 4.59 5.57 -24.07
N PRO A 104 4.87 6.12 -25.26
CA PRO A 104 4.81 7.56 -25.53
C PRO A 104 3.43 8.21 -25.24
N ASP A 105 2.34 7.45 -25.39
CA ASP A 105 0.96 7.88 -25.17
C ASP A 105 0.40 7.50 -23.77
N ALA A 106 1.28 7.09 -22.84
CA ALA A 106 0.88 6.59 -21.51
C ALA A 106 -0.04 7.57 -20.76
N HIS A 107 0.29 8.86 -20.74
CA HIS A 107 -0.52 9.89 -20.07
C HIS A 107 -1.93 10.02 -20.65
N VAL A 108 -2.10 9.84 -21.97
CA VAL A 108 -3.42 9.89 -22.63
C VAL A 108 -4.26 8.70 -22.20
N ARG A 109 -3.67 7.50 -22.19
CA ARG A 109 -4.34 6.27 -21.76
C ARG A 109 -4.70 6.27 -20.27
N ALA A 110 -3.87 6.92 -19.46
CA ALA A 110 -4.05 7.05 -18.02
C ALA A 110 -5.09 8.11 -17.63
N ARG A 111 -5.22 9.19 -18.41
CA ARG A 111 -6.06 10.34 -18.07
C ARG A 111 -7.52 9.95 -17.80
N GLY A 112 -7.99 10.25 -16.59
CA GLY A 112 -9.35 9.96 -16.13
C GLY A 112 -9.63 8.48 -15.82
N ARG A 113 -8.76 7.55 -16.23
CA ARG A 113 -8.91 6.10 -15.96
C ARG A 113 -8.01 5.62 -14.82
N LEU A 114 -6.81 6.15 -14.71
CA LEU A 114 -5.88 5.89 -13.62
C LEU A 114 -6.08 6.94 -12.51
N GLY A 115 -6.18 6.51 -11.26
CA GLY A 115 -6.08 7.40 -10.11
C GLY A 115 -4.92 7.01 -9.19
N ILE A 116 -4.03 7.96 -8.92
CA ILE A 116 -2.85 7.78 -8.07
C ILE A 116 -3.11 8.48 -6.74
N SER A 117 -3.05 7.72 -5.65
CA SER A 117 -3.13 8.27 -4.29
C SER A 117 -1.85 9.05 -3.96
N LEU A 118 -2.00 10.29 -3.50
CA LEU A 118 -0.91 11.16 -3.09
C LEU A 118 -1.25 11.77 -1.73
N THR A 119 -0.26 11.89 -0.84
CA THR A 119 -0.42 12.62 0.42
C THR A 119 0.17 14.01 0.26
N ARG A 120 -0.64 15.06 0.38
CA ARG A 120 -0.16 16.43 0.23
C ARG A 120 0.59 16.87 1.49
N VAL A 121 1.77 17.45 1.33
CA VAL A 121 2.65 17.78 2.47
C VAL A 121 2.14 18.94 3.31
N SER A 122 1.40 19.88 2.71
CA SER A 122 0.98 21.11 3.41
C SER A 122 -0.06 20.90 4.50
N ASP A 123 -0.93 19.92 4.34
CA ASP A 123 -2.10 19.65 5.18
C ASP A 123 -2.20 18.17 5.59
N GLY A 124 -1.45 17.27 4.94
CA GLY A 124 -1.52 15.82 5.20
C GLY A 124 -2.69 15.13 4.50
N GLU A 125 -3.48 15.87 3.72
CA GLU A 125 -4.70 15.37 3.09
C GLU A 125 -4.39 14.47 1.88
N ASN A 126 -5.26 13.49 1.66
CA ASN A 126 -5.17 12.65 0.48
C ASN A 126 -5.65 13.39 -0.78
N VAL A 127 -4.94 13.18 -1.89
CA VAL A 127 -5.33 13.63 -3.22
C VAL A 127 -5.29 12.45 -4.17
N LEU A 128 -6.45 12.07 -4.71
CA LEU A 128 -6.54 11.08 -5.77
C LEU A 128 -6.33 11.77 -7.13
N PHE A 129 -5.10 11.72 -7.64
CA PHE A 129 -4.71 12.41 -8.86
C PHE A 129 -4.95 11.57 -10.11
N SER A 130 -5.72 12.09 -11.07
CA SER A 130 -6.14 11.35 -12.28
C SER A 130 -6.00 12.13 -13.60
N GLN A 131 -5.49 13.36 -13.55
CA GLN A 131 -5.35 14.24 -14.72
C GLN A 131 -3.89 14.39 -15.11
N PHE A 132 -3.49 13.79 -16.23
CA PHE A 132 -2.11 13.83 -16.72
C PHE A 132 -2.03 14.62 -18.02
N SER A 133 -1.21 15.67 -18.06
CA SER A 133 -1.01 16.48 -19.27
C SER A 133 0.12 15.96 -20.14
N SER A 134 1.04 15.20 -19.55
CA SER A 134 2.23 14.65 -20.20
C SER A 134 2.67 13.34 -19.53
N ASN A 135 3.55 12.59 -20.19
CA ASN A 135 4.20 11.43 -19.55
C ASN A 135 5.06 11.85 -18.35
N GLU A 136 5.59 13.08 -18.35
CA GLU A 136 6.31 13.62 -17.20
C GLU A 136 5.40 13.75 -15.98
N ASP A 137 4.19 14.28 -16.17
CA ASP A 137 3.20 14.40 -15.08
C ASP A 137 2.88 13.02 -14.48
N LEU A 138 2.73 12.00 -15.34
CA LEU A 138 2.45 10.63 -14.90
C LEU A 138 3.63 10.02 -14.12
N VAL A 139 4.85 10.18 -14.62
CA VAL A 139 6.07 9.74 -13.93
C VAL A 139 6.21 10.47 -12.60
N GLN A 140 6.00 11.78 -12.59
CA GLN A 140 6.07 12.61 -11.40
C GLN A 140 5.04 12.20 -10.34
N ALA A 141 3.79 11.95 -10.75
CA ALA A 141 2.75 11.47 -9.85
C ALA A 141 3.10 10.09 -9.25
N CYS A 142 3.62 9.15 -10.05
CA CYS A 142 4.12 7.88 -9.56
C CYS A 142 5.26 8.07 -8.55
N VAL A 143 6.19 8.99 -8.84
CA VAL A 143 7.32 9.30 -7.97
C VAL A 143 6.87 9.88 -6.65
N CYS A 144 5.95 10.84 -6.66
CA CYS A 144 5.33 11.41 -5.47
C CYS A 144 4.63 10.31 -4.64
N SER A 145 3.84 9.45 -5.29
CA SER A 145 3.07 8.40 -4.64
C SER A 145 3.92 7.32 -3.97
N ALA A 146 5.15 7.10 -4.42
CA ALA A 146 6.11 6.15 -3.85
C ALA A 146 7.24 6.83 -3.04
N TYR A 147 7.16 8.14 -2.80
CA TYR A 147 8.16 8.86 -2.04
C TYR A 147 7.92 8.72 -0.54
N ILE A 148 8.61 7.77 0.10
CA ILE A 148 8.57 7.59 1.55
C ILE A 148 9.53 8.62 2.20
N PRO A 149 9.05 9.56 3.04
CA PRO A 149 9.90 10.54 3.71
C PRO A 149 11.03 9.87 4.51
N VAL A 150 12.20 10.51 4.57
CA VAL A 150 13.44 10.03 5.22
C VAL A 150 14.07 8.82 4.51
N TYR A 151 13.27 7.88 4.01
CA TYR A 151 13.73 6.70 3.29
C TYR A 151 14.19 7.03 1.87
N CYS A 152 13.38 7.78 1.11
CA CYS A 152 13.72 8.22 -0.25
C CYS A 152 14.56 9.50 -0.26
N GLY A 153 14.47 10.32 0.79
CA GLY A 153 15.14 11.61 0.92
C GLY A 153 14.43 12.52 1.91
N PHE A 154 14.90 13.78 2.00
CA PHE A 154 14.33 14.79 2.89
C PHE A 154 13.41 15.79 2.19
N ILE A 155 13.67 16.10 0.92
CA ILE A 155 12.91 17.07 0.13
C ILE A 155 11.91 16.30 -0.73
N PRO A 156 10.59 16.42 -0.48
CA PRO A 156 9.59 15.73 -1.28
C PRO A 156 9.48 16.31 -2.69
N PRO A 157 9.23 15.48 -3.71
CA PRO A 157 9.01 15.93 -5.08
C PRO A 157 7.76 16.80 -5.20
N ALA A 158 7.78 17.74 -6.15
CA ALA A 158 6.65 18.61 -6.47
C ALA A 158 5.95 18.18 -7.76
N LEU A 159 4.62 18.07 -7.72
CA LEU A 159 3.77 17.87 -8.90
C LEU A 159 2.92 19.13 -9.06
N GLN A 160 3.02 19.79 -10.22
CA GLN A 160 2.29 21.04 -10.51
C GLN A 160 2.47 22.12 -9.42
N GLY A 161 3.69 22.26 -8.89
CA GLY A 161 4.03 23.24 -7.85
C GLY A 161 3.63 22.84 -6.42
N VAL A 162 2.94 21.71 -6.23
CA VAL A 162 2.54 21.20 -4.91
C VAL A 162 3.41 20.02 -4.52
N ARG A 163 3.90 19.99 -3.27
CA ARG A 163 4.73 18.88 -2.77
C ARG A 163 3.88 17.75 -2.19
N TYR A 164 4.26 16.54 -2.56
CA TYR A 164 3.56 15.30 -2.19
C TYR A 164 4.54 14.25 -1.69
N VAL A 165 4.03 13.36 -0.84
CA VAL A 165 4.71 12.16 -0.33
C VAL A 165 3.83 10.94 -0.56
N ASP A 166 4.34 9.78 -0.15
CA ASP A 166 3.72 8.48 -0.40
C ASP A 166 2.21 8.47 -0.10
N GLY A 167 1.42 8.02 -1.08
CA GLY A 167 -0.04 8.01 -0.98
C GLY A 167 -0.55 7.11 0.13
N GLY A 168 0.20 6.05 0.45
CA GLY A 168 -0.14 5.09 1.50
C GLY A 168 -0.11 5.64 2.92
N ILE A 169 0.45 6.84 3.11
CA ILE A 169 0.43 7.55 4.40
C ILE A 169 -0.97 8.09 4.73
N SER A 170 -1.76 8.47 3.72
CA SER A 170 -3.12 9.00 3.92
C SER A 170 -4.20 8.02 3.44
N ASP A 171 -4.01 7.39 2.28
CA ASP A 171 -4.94 6.39 1.72
C ASP A 171 -4.16 5.34 0.92
N ASN A 172 -3.88 4.20 1.55
CA ASN A 172 -3.08 3.13 0.98
C ASN A 172 -3.85 2.22 0.03
N LEU A 173 -5.18 2.15 0.17
CA LEU A 173 -6.04 1.36 -0.71
C LEU A 173 -7.23 2.23 -1.14
N PRO A 174 -7.06 3.07 -2.18
CA PRO A 174 -8.06 4.06 -2.53
C PRO A 174 -9.40 3.44 -2.91
N GLN A 175 -10.48 4.10 -2.50
CA GLN A 175 -11.86 3.66 -2.81
C GLN A 175 -12.22 2.26 -2.27
N TYR A 176 -11.56 1.84 -1.17
CA TYR A 176 -11.82 0.58 -0.47
C TYR A 176 -13.29 0.40 -0.04
N GLU A 177 -13.94 1.48 0.41
CA GLU A 177 -15.30 1.42 0.96
C GLU A 177 -16.38 1.13 -0.09
N LEU A 178 -16.05 1.27 -1.38
CA LEU A 178 -16.98 1.06 -2.47
C LEU A 178 -17.11 -0.44 -2.79
N LYS A 179 -18.32 -0.99 -2.63
CA LYS A 179 -18.64 -2.40 -2.90
C LYS A 179 -18.39 -2.86 -4.35
N ASN A 180 -18.19 -1.92 -5.28
CA ASN A 180 -17.89 -2.17 -6.69
C ASN A 180 -16.39 -2.01 -7.02
N THR A 181 -15.51 -1.97 -6.02
CA THR A 181 -14.05 -1.93 -6.22
C THR A 181 -13.43 -3.27 -5.87
N ILE A 182 -12.75 -3.91 -6.82
CA ILE A 182 -11.92 -5.09 -6.56
C ILE A 182 -10.65 -4.64 -5.87
N THR A 183 -10.41 -5.15 -4.67
CA THR A 183 -9.30 -4.74 -3.81
C THR A 183 -8.14 -5.72 -3.85
N VAL A 184 -6.92 -5.23 -4.04
CA VAL A 184 -5.71 -6.04 -4.14
C VAL A 184 -4.68 -5.61 -3.09
N SER A 185 -4.29 -6.53 -2.22
CA SER A 185 -3.29 -6.29 -1.17
C SER A 185 -2.34 -7.47 -1.03
N PRO A 186 -1.01 -7.25 -0.94
CA PRO A 186 -0.07 -8.32 -0.65
C PRO A 186 -0.04 -8.71 0.83
N PHE A 187 -0.85 -8.08 1.69
CA PHE A 187 -0.98 -8.39 3.10
C PHE A 187 -2.23 -9.25 3.34
N SER A 188 -2.13 -10.28 4.19
CA SER A 188 -3.29 -11.10 4.55
C SER A 188 -4.32 -10.25 5.31
N GLY A 189 -5.58 -10.28 4.88
CA GLY A 189 -6.64 -9.38 5.34
C GLY A 189 -7.98 -9.68 4.66
N GLU A 190 -8.80 -8.64 4.55
CA GLU A 190 -10.16 -8.61 4.01
C GLU A 190 -10.21 -8.13 2.55
N SER A 191 -9.05 -7.91 1.91
CA SER A 191 -9.01 -7.58 0.48
C SER A 191 -9.46 -8.78 -0.36
N ASP A 192 -10.11 -8.49 -1.50
CA ASP A 192 -10.64 -9.51 -2.41
C ASP A 192 -9.56 -10.46 -2.93
N ILE A 193 -8.39 -9.89 -3.25
CA ILE A 193 -7.19 -10.60 -3.70
C ILE A 193 -6.06 -10.30 -2.72
N CYS A 194 -5.77 -11.26 -1.85
CA CYS A 194 -4.64 -11.23 -0.92
C CYS A 194 -4.15 -12.63 -0.57
N PRO A 195 -2.94 -12.76 0.02
CA PRO A 195 -2.49 -14.04 0.56
C PRO A 195 -3.44 -14.53 1.65
N ARG A 196 -3.66 -15.85 1.70
CA ARG A 196 -4.47 -16.48 2.74
C ARG A 196 -3.57 -17.21 3.73
N ASP A 197 -3.31 -16.58 4.87
CA ASP A 197 -2.58 -17.23 5.94
C ASP A 197 -3.50 -18.19 6.71
N SER A 198 -2.97 -19.32 7.16
CA SER A 198 -3.72 -20.38 7.85
C SER A 198 -4.16 -20.05 9.28
N SER A 199 -3.81 -18.86 9.79
CA SER A 199 -4.14 -18.43 11.15
C SER A 199 -5.48 -17.68 11.22
N THR A 200 -6.43 -18.22 11.97
CA THR A 200 -7.74 -17.61 12.28
C THR A 200 -7.64 -16.52 13.37
N ASN A 201 -6.67 -15.62 13.27
CA ASN A 201 -6.57 -14.51 14.23
C ASN A 201 -7.63 -13.46 13.92
N LEU A 202 -8.55 -13.23 14.87
CA LEU A 202 -9.67 -12.28 14.79
C LEU A 202 -9.26 -10.81 14.99
N HIS A 203 -7.96 -10.53 15.18
CA HIS A 203 -7.44 -9.18 15.40
C HIS A 203 -6.89 -8.57 14.10
N GLU A 204 -7.64 -7.63 13.55
CA GLU A 204 -7.31 -6.87 12.35
C GLU A 204 -6.83 -5.46 12.73
N LEU A 205 -5.71 -5.03 12.16
CA LEU A 205 -5.28 -3.64 12.15
C LEU A 205 -5.71 -3.02 10.83
N ARG A 206 -6.51 -1.95 10.87
CA ARG A 206 -6.77 -1.12 9.69
C ARG A 206 -5.80 0.06 9.69
N PHE A 207 -4.97 0.13 8.66
CA PHE A 207 -4.04 1.23 8.44
C PHE A 207 -4.34 1.84 7.08
N THR A 208 -4.76 3.11 7.06
CA THR A 208 -5.01 3.90 5.83
C THR A 208 -5.81 3.13 4.77
N ASN A 209 -7.01 2.65 5.15
CA ASN A 209 -7.92 1.83 4.33
C ASN A 209 -7.39 0.47 3.88
N THR A 210 -6.23 0.04 4.37
CA THR A 210 -5.74 -1.34 4.19
C THR A 210 -5.99 -2.15 5.45
N SER A 211 -6.68 -3.26 5.26
CA SER A 211 -6.89 -4.32 6.24
C SER A 211 -5.64 -5.20 6.34
N ILE A 212 -5.04 -5.30 7.53
CA ILE A 212 -3.86 -6.13 7.79
C ILE A 212 -4.11 -6.96 9.05
N GLN A 213 -4.17 -8.28 8.91
CA GLN A 213 -4.26 -9.18 10.07
C GLN A 213 -3.00 -9.10 10.93
N PHE A 214 -3.15 -9.09 12.26
CA PHE A 214 -2.01 -9.08 13.18
C PHE A 214 -1.36 -10.46 13.27
N THR A 215 -0.51 -10.79 12.29
CA THR A 215 0.22 -12.06 12.19
C THR A 215 1.72 -11.82 12.03
N LEU A 216 2.56 -12.75 12.49
CA LEU A 216 4.01 -12.71 12.27
C LEU A 216 4.35 -12.68 10.77
N THR A 217 3.53 -13.35 9.95
CA THR A 217 3.67 -13.36 8.50
C THR A 217 3.42 -11.97 7.90
N ASN A 218 2.41 -11.24 8.37
CA ASN A 218 2.18 -9.86 7.94
C ASN A 218 3.24 -8.90 8.46
N LEU A 219 3.74 -9.08 9.68
CA LEU A 219 4.88 -8.30 10.17
C LEU A 219 6.14 -8.53 9.31
N TYR A 220 6.37 -9.78 8.91
CA TYR A 220 7.42 -10.12 7.95
C TYR A 220 7.21 -9.43 6.60
N ARG A 221 5.98 -9.43 6.06
CA ARG A 221 5.64 -8.72 4.81
C ARG A 221 5.88 -7.21 4.93
N VAL A 222 5.45 -6.56 6.01
CA VAL A 222 5.72 -5.14 6.26
C VAL A 222 7.23 -4.87 6.29
N SER A 223 8.01 -5.71 6.97
CA SER A 223 9.48 -5.61 6.94
C SER A 223 10.03 -5.75 5.51
N ARG A 224 9.51 -6.69 4.72
CA ARG A 224 9.95 -6.94 3.34
C ARG A 224 9.51 -5.87 2.35
N ALA A 225 8.45 -5.13 2.65
CA ALA A 225 8.03 -3.96 1.87
C ALA A 225 9.10 -2.86 1.89
N LEU A 226 9.77 -2.64 3.03
CA LEU A 226 10.84 -1.65 3.19
C LEU A 226 12.23 -2.22 2.91
N PHE A 227 12.47 -3.51 3.21
CA PHE A 227 13.76 -4.17 3.06
C PHE A 227 13.65 -5.37 2.11
N PRO A 228 14.10 -5.23 0.85
CA PRO A 228 13.76 -6.18 -0.19
C PRO A 228 14.20 -7.62 0.14
N PRO A 229 13.31 -8.62 -0.06
CA PRO A 229 13.67 -10.02 0.07
C PRO A 229 14.58 -10.48 -1.08
N ASP A 230 15.01 -11.74 -1.03
CA ASP A 230 15.84 -12.32 -2.09
C ASP A 230 15.09 -12.39 -3.43
N PRO A 231 15.74 -12.19 -4.60
CA PRO A 231 15.07 -12.29 -5.90
C PRO A 231 14.27 -13.58 -6.10
N LEU A 232 14.71 -14.72 -5.55
CA LEU A 232 13.97 -15.98 -5.64
C LEU A 232 12.68 -15.94 -4.81
N VAL A 233 12.72 -15.31 -3.64
CA VAL A 233 11.53 -15.08 -2.79
C VAL A 233 10.57 -14.12 -3.50
N MET A 234 11.09 -13.08 -4.16
CA MET A 234 10.27 -12.16 -4.97
C MET A 234 9.57 -12.88 -6.13
N LYS A 235 10.27 -13.79 -6.82
CA LYS A 235 9.66 -14.64 -7.86
C LYS A 235 8.54 -15.50 -7.29
N ALA A 236 8.74 -16.09 -6.11
CA ALA A 236 7.70 -16.87 -5.42
C ALA A 236 6.49 -15.99 -5.03
N MET A 237 6.72 -14.77 -4.53
CA MET A 237 5.65 -13.81 -4.24
C MET A 237 4.86 -13.42 -5.49
N CYS A 238 5.52 -13.28 -6.64
CA CYS A 238 4.86 -13.05 -7.92
C CYS A 238 3.93 -14.22 -8.29
N LYS A 239 4.44 -15.46 -8.18
CA LYS A 239 3.63 -16.67 -8.42
C LYS A 239 2.45 -16.73 -7.44
N GLN A 240 2.65 -16.36 -6.18
CA GLN A 240 1.57 -16.30 -5.20
C GLN A 240 0.46 -15.32 -5.61
N GLY A 241 0.83 -14.10 -6.01
CA GLY A 241 -0.16 -13.11 -6.49
C GLY A 241 -0.95 -13.59 -7.69
N TYR A 242 -0.31 -14.29 -8.62
CA TYR A 242 -1.02 -14.92 -9.74
C TYR A 242 -2.04 -15.97 -9.25
N THR A 243 -1.62 -16.86 -8.36
CA THR A 243 -2.49 -17.92 -7.80
C THR A 243 -3.68 -17.34 -7.03
N ASP A 244 -3.46 -16.30 -6.22
CA ASP A 244 -4.53 -15.67 -5.43
C ASP A 244 -5.56 -14.98 -6.34
N ALA A 245 -5.10 -14.32 -7.40
CA ALA A 245 -5.98 -13.73 -8.41
C ALA A 245 -6.77 -14.81 -9.17
N LEU A 246 -6.11 -15.91 -9.56
CA LEU A 246 -6.78 -17.03 -10.22
C LEU A 246 -7.85 -17.64 -9.33
N HIS A 247 -7.56 -17.79 -8.02
CA HIS A 247 -8.54 -18.22 -7.05
C HIS A 247 -9.74 -17.26 -7.01
N PHE A 248 -9.50 -15.95 -6.92
CA PHE A 248 -10.56 -14.94 -6.92
C PHE A 248 -11.45 -15.06 -8.16
N ILE A 249 -10.86 -15.17 -9.35
CA ILE A 249 -11.59 -15.32 -10.63
C ILE A 249 -12.42 -16.61 -10.61
N LYS A 250 -11.85 -17.74 -10.18
CA LYS A 250 -12.56 -19.04 -10.07
C LYS A 250 -13.71 -18.98 -9.08
N LYS A 251 -13.47 -18.47 -7.87
CA LYS A 251 -14.48 -18.35 -6.80
C LYS A 251 -15.69 -17.52 -7.22
N ASN A 252 -15.47 -16.52 -8.07
CA ASN A 252 -16.53 -15.65 -8.57
C ASN A 252 -17.12 -16.08 -9.93
N GLY A 253 -16.67 -17.22 -10.50
CA GLY A 253 -17.19 -17.74 -11.77
C GLY A 253 -16.82 -16.91 -13.00
N LEU A 254 -15.69 -16.18 -12.95
CA LEU A 254 -15.34 -15.17 -13.95
C LEU A 254 -14.50 -15.70 -15.14
N LEU A 255 -14.04 -16.96 -15.10
CA LEU A 255 -13.19 -17.56 -16.15
C LEU A 255 -13.89 -17.71 -17.51
N GLN A 256 -15.22 -17.84 -17.52
CA GLN A 256 -16.01 -18.14 -18.71
C GLN A 256 -17.04 -17.04 -19.01
N PHE A 257 -16.83 -15.82 -18.50
CA PHE A 257 -17.74 -14.72 -18.76
C PHE A 257 -17.69 -14.35 -20.26
N ARG A 258 -18.55 -14.99 -21.05
CA ARG A 258 -18.83 -14.60 -22.43
C ARG A 258 -19.69 -13.35 -22.35
N ARG A 259 -19.15 -12.21 -22.82
CA ARG A 259 -19.94 -10.99 -23.02
C ARG A 259 -21.25 -11.36 -23.72
N PRO A 260 -22.43 -10.92 -23.25
CA PRO A 260 -23.54 -10.70 -24.16
C PRO A 260 -23.01 -9.72 -25.22
N GLN A 261 -22.98 -10.13 -26.48
CA GLN A 261 -22.61 -9.20 -27.55
C GLN A 261 -23.51 -7.98 -27.43
N ARG A 262 -22.93 -6.79 -27.17
CA ARG A 262 -23.66 -5.54 -27.33
C ARG A 262 -24.05 -5.50 -28.81
N GLY A 263 -25.34 -5.75 -29.07
CA GLY A 263 -25.88 -5.90 -30.41
C GLY A 263 -25.40 -4.79 -31.34
N LEU A 264 -24.77 -5.21 -32.43
CA LEU A 264 -24.50 -4.37 -33.59
C LEU A 264 -25.85 -4.08 -34.27
N LEU A 265 -26.67 -3.25 -33.64
CA LEU A 265 -27.96 -2.80 -34.18
C LEU A 265 -27.78 -1.38 -34.72
N VAL A 266 -26.84 -1.25 -35.66
CA VAL A 266 -26.76 -0.10 -36.57
C VAL A 266 -26.42 -0.63 -37.95
N ARG A 267 -27.49 -0.74 -38.76
CA ARG A 267 -27.51 -0.39 -40.18
C ARG A 267 -26.86 -1.37 -41.16
N VAL A 268 -27.61 -2.41 -41.53
CA VAL A 268 -27.75 -2.83 -42.94
C VAL A 268 -29.21 -3.23 -43.17
N GLU A 269 -30.06 -2.24 -43.42
CA GLU A 269 -31.17 -2.42 -44.36
C GLU A 269 -30.59 -2.18 -45.76
N ARG A 270 -31.04 -2.99 -46.73
CA ARG A 270 -30.56 -3.15 -48.12
C ARG A 270 -29.28 -3.98 -48.27
N MET A 271 -29.45 -5.24 -48.64
CA MET A 271 -29.55 -5.63 -50.06
C MET A 271 -30.01 -7.10 -50.12
N GLU A 272 -31.21 -7.32 -50.63
CA GLU A 272 -31.67 -8.63 -51.08
C GLU A 272 -31.03 -8.96 -52.43
N GLU A 273 -31.08 -10.26 -52.77
CA GLU A 273 -30.84 -10.89 -54.07
C GLU A 273 -29.38 -11.24 -54.42
N GLN A 274 -29.02 -12.52 -54.25
CA GLN A 274 -29.00 -13.46 -55.38
C GLN A 274 -28.76 -14.90 -54.89
N ASP A 275 -29.70 -15.76 -55.25
CA ASP A 275 -29.64 -17.22 -55.21
C ASP A 275 -28.56 -17.74 -56.18
N GLU A 276 -27.99 -18.91 -55.88
CA GLU A 276 -27.87 -20.03 -56.83
C GLU A 276 -27.39 -21.28 -56.08
N ASP A 277 -28.28 -22.28 -56.09
CA ASP A 277 -28.12 -23.65 -55.61
C ASP A 277 -27.19 -24.45 -56.51
N GLU A 278 -26.39 -25.37 -55.95
CA GLU A 278 -26.10 -26.68 -56.57
C GLU A 278 -25.91 -27.74 -55.45
N GLU A 279 -26.93 -28.59 -55.33
CA GLU A 279 -26.86 -29.92 -54.70
C GLU A 279 -26.41 -30.94 -55.77
N GLU A 280 -25.52 -31.87 -55.42
CA GLU A 280 -25.39 -33.16 -56.10
C GLU A 280 -25.12 -34.25 -55.04
N GLU A 281 -25.89 -35.33 -55.17
CA GLU A 281 -26.05 -36.51 -54.32
C GLU A 281 -24.84 -37.47 -54.42
N ASP A 282 -24.44 -38.11 -53.33
CA ASP A 282 -24.66 -39.54 -52.98
C ASP A 282 -23.88 -40.55 -53.83
N ASP A 283 -23.08 -41.38 -53.15
CA ASP A 283 -22.98 -42.80 -53.47
C ASP A 283 -22.41 -43.56 -52.27
N THR A 284 -23.19 -44.56 -51.89
CA THR A 284 -23.01 -45.52 -50.81
C THR A 284 -22.06 -46.65 -51.26
N GLU A 285 -21.34 -47.28 -50.34
CA GLU A 285 -21.25 -48.75 -50.27
C GLU A 285 -20.57 -49.23 -48.98
N GLU A 286 -21.18 -50.26 -48.40
CA GLU A 286 -20.84 -50.96 -47.16
C GLU A 286 -19.78 -52.06 -47.36
N GLU A 287 -19.08 -52.47 -46.30
CA GLU A 287 -19.22 -53.80 -45.65
C GLU A 287 -17.99 -54.24 -44.83
N GLY A 288 -18.29 -54.96 -43.75
CA GLY A 288 -17.44 -55.98 -43.10
C GLY A 288 -16.47 -55.45 -42.03
N GLY A 289 -16.64 -55.63 -40.72
CA GLY A 289 -17.23 -56.75 -40.00
C GLY A 289 -16.13 -57.71 -39.53
N ASP A 290 -15.61 -57.54 -38.31
CA ASP A 290 -15.44 -58.67 -37.39
C ASP A 290 -15.21 -58.21 -35.94
N GLY A 291 -15.88 -58.89 -35.02
CA GLY A 291 -15.77 -58.66 -33.59
C GLY A 291 -15.01 -59.77 -32.90
N GLN A 292 -14.36 -59.47 -31.77
CA GLN A 292 -14.24 -60.44 -30.69
C GLN A 292 -14.19 -59.77 -29.32
N SER A 293 -14.93 -60.40 -28.42
CA SER A 293 -15.35 -59.97 -27.10
C SER A 293 -14.50 -60.62 -26.00
N GLN A 294 -14.80 -60.24 -24.76
CA GLN A 294 -14.42 -60.81 -23.45
C GLN A 294 -13.25 -60.09 -22.74
N ARG A 295 -13.32 -59.80 -21.44
CA ARG A 295 -14.34 -60.02 -20.41
C ARG A 295 -14.05 -59.10 -19.22
N GLN A 296 -15.12 -58.84 -18.49
CA GLN A 296 -15.28 -57.95 -17.36
C GLN A 296 -14.88 -58.63 -16.05
N GLU A 297 -14.17 -57.92 -15.16
CA GLU A 297 -14.31 -58.10 -13.72
C GLU A 297 -14.50 -56.73 -13.03
N ARG A 298 -15.62 -56.62 -12.32
CA ARG A 298 -16.02 -55.51 -11.45
C ARG A 298 -15.76 -55.94 -10.00
N GLN A 299 -15.09 -55.09 -9.22
CA GLN A 299 -15.29 -54.81 -7.77
C GLN A 299 -14.03 -54.07 -7.25
N VAL A 300 -14.03 -52.99 -6.47
CA VAL A 300 -15.01 -52.27 -5.65
C VAL A 300 -14.67 -50.77 -5.71
N ALA A 301 -15.69 -49.92 -5.74
CA ALA A 301 -15.57 -48.47 -5.69
C ALA A 301 -15.00 -47.97 -4.35
N VAL A 302 -13.95 -47.14 -4.42
CA VAL A 302 -13.68 -46.07 -3.46
C VAL A 302 -13.51 -44.80 -4.27
N CYS A 303 -14.38 -43.83 -4.01
CA CYS A 303 -14.44 -42.55 -4.71
C CYS A 303 -13.10 -41.82 -4.69
N SER A 304 -12.58 -41.48 -5.87
CA SER A 304 -11.53 -40.47 -6.05
C SER A 304 -11.67 -39.85 -7.44
N SER A 305 -12.81 -39.20 -7.69
CA SER A 305 -12.90 -38.19 -8.74
C SER A 305 -12.25 -36.91 -8.19
N GLY A 306 -11.14 -36.47 -8.76
CA GLY A 306 -10.66 -35.12 -8.46
C GLY A 306 -9.24 -34.74 -8.87
N SER A 307 -8.30 -35.66 -9.06
CA SER A 307 -6.87 -35.25 -9.00
C SER A 307 -6.05 -35.36 -10.29
N ALA A 308 -6.63 -35.69 -11.46
CA ALA A 308 -5.82 -35.93 -12.66
C ALA A 308 -5.94 -34.84 -13.75
N THR A 309 -6.97 -34.01 -13.73
CA THR A 309 -7.17 -32.92 -14.70
C THR A 309 -6.74 -31.54 -14.20
N GLU A 310 -6.39 -31.42 -12.91
CA GLU A 310 -5.89 -30.15 -12.36
C GLU A 310 -4.38 -29.98 -12.57
N ASP A 311 -3.56 -31.04 -12.61
CA ASP A 311 -2.10 -30.94 -12.49
C ASP A 311 -1.33 -30.34 -13.69
N HIS A 312 -1.97 -30.03 -14.82
CA HIS A 312 -1.31 -29.44 -16.00
C HIS A 312 -1.53 -27.95 -16.21
N ILE A 313 -2.33 -27.29 -15.35
CA ILE A 313 -2.52 -25.84 -15.40
C ILE A 313 -1.42 -25.11 -14.57
N PHE A 314 -0.63 -25.83 -13.76
CA PHE A 314 0.06 -25.31 -12.56
C PHE A 314 1.51 -24.79 -12.69
N ASP A 315 2.00 -24.55 -13.90
CA ASP A 315 3.24 -23.78 -14.15
C ASP A 315 3.00 -22.25 -14.18
N HIS A 316 2.27 -21.76 -13.17
CA HIS A 316 1.50 -20.51 -13.17
C HIS A 316 2.25 -19.16 -13.20
N LEU A 317 2.91 -18.84 -14.31
CA LEU A 317 3.15 -17.45 -14.74
C LEU A 317 3.15 -17.41 -16.26
N PRO A 318 2.61 -16.36 -16.92
CA PRO A 318 2.70 -16.20 -18.36
C PRO A 318 4.16 -16.34 -18.82
N PRO A 319 4.45 -17.01 -19.97
CA PRO A 319 5.81 -17.31 -20.38
C PRO A 319 6.72 -16.07 -20.47
N ARG A 320 6.17 -14.93 -20.90
CA ARG A 320 6.90 -13.65 -20.97
C ARG A 320 7.27 -13.13 -19.58
N LEU A 321 6.35 -13.16 -18.62
CA LEU A 321 6.61 -12.77 -17.24
C LEU A 321 7.59 -13.74 -16.59
N HIS A 322 7.36 -15.05 -16.71
CA HIS A 322 8.25 -16.07 -16.14
C HIS A 322 9.69 -15.89 -16.64
N ARG A 323 9.88 -15.73 -17.95
CA ARG A 323 11.19 -15.51 -18.56
C ARG A 323 11.86 -14.25 -18.01
N ALA A 324 11.14 -13.13 -18.00
CA ALA A 324 11.65 -11.86 -17.49
C ALA A 324 12.07 -11.96 -16.01
N LEU A 325 11.27 -12.62 -15.16
CA LEU A 325 11.63 -12.84 -13.76
C LEU A 325 12.82 -13.79 -13.61
N VAL A 326 12.89 -14.88 -14.37
CA VAL A 326 14.04 -15.81 -14.32
C VAL A 326 15.32 -15.10 -14.71
N GLU A 327 15.28 -14.31 -15.80
CA GLU A 327 16.42 -13.52 -16.24
C GLU A 327 16.80 -12.46 -15.21
N ALA A 328 15.82 -11.74 -14.66
CA ALA A 328 16.03 -10.78 -13.59
C ALA A 328 16.52 -11.45 -12.30
N CYS A 329 16.20 -12.72 -12.02
CA CYS A 329 16.73 -13.46 -10.87
C CYS A 329 18.18 -13.86 -11.08
N LYS A 330 18.61 -14.19 -12.32
CA LYS A 330 20.01 -14.56 -12.59
C LYS A 330 20.95 -13.47 -12.10
N GLU A 331 21.78 -13.79 -11.12
CA GLU A 331 22.87 -12.89 -10.73
C GLU A 331 23.91 -12.91 -11.85
N ARG A 332 24.33 -11.72 -12.32
CA ARG A 332 25.60 -11.60 -13.03
C ARG A 332 26.69 -11.91 -12.00
N ARG A 333 27.02 -13.20 -11.81
CA ARG A 333 28.11 -13.66 -10.95
C ARG A 333 29.43 -13.18 -11.55
N GLY A 334 29.80 -11.94 -11.25
CA GLY A 334 31.15 -11.47 -11.46
C GLY A 334 32.07 -12.19 -10.49
N MET A 335 33.26 -12.57 -10.96
CA MET A 335 34.34 -13.16 -10.14
C MET A 335 34.58 -12.35 -8.85
N LEU A 336 34.45 -11.01 -8.95
CA LEU A 336 34.58 -10.06 -7.85
C LEU A 336 33.51 -10.23 -6.73
N GLN A 337 32.26 -10.56 -7.10
CA GLN A 337 31.17 -10.77 -6.14
C GLN A 337 31.37 -12.08 -5.35
N SER A 338 31.94 -13.10 -6.02
CA SER A 338 32.28 -14.39 -5.39
C SER A 338 33.41 -14.22 -4.37
N LEU A 339 34.43 -13.41 -4.69
CA LEU A 339 35.51 -13.05 -3.77
C LEU A 339 35.00 -12.23 -2.57
N ARG A 340 34.07 -11.28 -2.79
CA ARG A 340 33.45 -10.47 -1.72
C ARG A 340 32.64 -11.30 -0.72
N ASN A 341 32.15 -12.47 -1.14
CA ASN A 341 31.37 -13.37 -0.29
C ASN A 341 32.23 -14.29 0.59
N LEU A 342 33.56 -14.29 0.40
CA LEU A 342 34.47 -15.03 1.28
C LEU A 342 34.45 -14.42 2.69
N LEU A 343 34.42 -15.30 3.70
CA LEU A 343 34.31 -14.94 5.11
C LEU A 343 35.39 -13.92 5.57
N PRO A 344 36.68 -14.07 5.19
CA PRO A 344 37.71 -13.09 5.53
C PRO A 344 37.46 -11.71 4.90
N VAL A 345 36.99 -11.67 3.66
CA VAL A 345 36.70 -10.42 2.94
C VAL A 345 35.48 -9.72 3.54
N ARG A 346 34.46 -10.47 3.97
CA ARG A 346 33.31 -9.92 4.71
C ARG A 346 33.70 -9.35 6.06
N MET A 347 34.54 -10.05 6.82
CA MET A 347 35.03 -9.56 8.10
C MET A 347 35.88 -8.29 7.94
N ALA A 348 36.82 -8.28 6.99
CA ALA A 348 37.62 -7.10 6.68
C ALA A 348 36.73 -5.93 6.22
N SER A 349 35.76 -6.19 5.33
CA SER A 349 34.80 -5.16 4.90
C SER A 349 33.99 -4.63 6.07
N ALA A 350 33.52 -5.49 6.97
CA ALA A 350 32.75 -5.09 8.14
C ALA A 350 33.56 -4.26 9.15
N LEU A 351 34.83 -4.61 9.35
CA LEU A 351 35.75 -3.84 10.19
C LEU A 351 36.09 -2.46 9.60
N LEU A 352 36.07 -2.35 8.26
CA LEU A 352 36.31 -1.09 7.55
C LEU A 352 35.05 -0.22 7.42
N ILE A 353 33.85 -0.74 7.71
CA ILE A 353 32.57 0.01 7.64
C ILE A 353 32.63 1.35 8.40
N PRO A 354 33.13 1.45 9.64
CA PRO A 354 33.18 2.72 10.37
C PRO A 354 33.99 3.81 9.65
N TYR A 355 34.91 3.42 8.75
CA TYR A 355 35.78 4.34 8.01
C TYR A 355 35.29 4.59 6.57
N THR A 356 34.84 3.56 5.87
CA THR A 356 34.37 3.67 4.48
C THR A 356 33.00 4.32 4.40
N LEU A 357 32.12 4.08 5.38
CA LEU A 357 30.74 4.53 5.34
C LEU A 357 30.61 6.06 5.51
N PRO A 358 31.36 6.75 6.39
CA PRO A 358 31.40 8.21 6.40
C PRO A 358 31.91 8.82 5.09
N LEU A 359 32.94 8.23 4.48
CA LEU A 359 33.49 8.69 3.21
C LEU A 359 32.50 8.51 2.06
N GLU A 360 31.92 7.31 1.93
CA GLU A 360 30.88 7.03 0.93
C GLU A 360 29.63 7.90 1.13
N SER A 361 29.26 8.15 2.38
CA SER A 361 28.17 9.05 2.75
C SER A 361 28.49 10.49 2.34
N ALA A 362 29.68 11.01 2.65
CA ALA A 362 30.11 12.35 2.26
C ALA A 362 30.14 12.52 0.74
N MET A 363 30.69 11.54 0.00
CA MET A 363 30.70 11.55 -1.46
C MET A 363 29.27 11.52 -2.02
N SER A 364 28.42 10.64 -1.49
CA SER A 364 27.02 10.55 -1.93
C SER A 364 26.21 11.80 -1.60
N MET A 365 26.43 12.41 -0.43
CA MET A 365 25.83 13.69 -0.07
C MET A 365 26.29 14.79 -1.03
N THR A 366 27.59 14.83 -1.36
CA THR A 366 28.15 15.83 -2.27
C THR A 366 27.54 15.70 -3.66
N VAL A 367 27.40 14.47 -4.18
CA VAL A 367 26.73 14.24 -5.48
C VAL A 367 25.26 14.65 -5.43
N ARG A 368 24.53 14.29 -4.36
CA ARG A 368 23.12 14.70 -4.19
C ARG A 368 22.97 16.22 -4.07
N LEU A 369 23.88 16.89 -3.36
CA LEU A 369 23.93 18.35 -3.28
C LEU A 369 24.18 18.96 -4.65
N LEU A 370 25.09 18.39 -5.44
CA LEU A 370 25.37 18.85 -6.80
C LEU A 370 24.17 18.65 -7.74
N GLU A 371 23.47 17.51 -7.62
CA GLU A 371 22.23 17.24 -8.36
C GLU A 371 21.08 18.16 -7.93
N TRP A 372 21.07 18.65 -6.69
CA TRP A 372 20.04 19.53 -6.12
C TRP A 372 20.27 21.02 -6.38
N LEU A 373 21.49 21.44 -6.70
CA LEU A 373 21.81 22.83 -7.06
C LEU A 373 20.80 23.53 -7.99
N PRO A 374 20.30 22.92 -9.08
CA PRO A 374 19.32 23.56 -9.95
C PRO A 374 17.99 23.91 -9.25
N ASP A 375 17.53 23.08 -8.30
CA ASP A 375 16.22 23.23 -7.63
C ASP A 375 16.32 24.00 -6.30
N VAL A 376 17.53 24.40 -5.90
CA VAL A 376 17.86 24.93 -4.57
C VAL A 376 17.02 26.16 -4.19
N GLN A 377 16.77 27.06 -5.15
CA GLN A 377 16.08 28.32 -4.88
C GLN A 377 14.61 28.08 -4.49
N GLU A 378 13.92 27.21 -5.23
CA GLU A 378 12.53 26.87 -4.99
C GLU A 378 12.35 26.06 -3.71
N ASP A 379 13.25 25.11 -3.46
CA ASP A 379 13.21 24.25 -2.28
C ASP A 379 13.57 25.00 -0.99
N VAL A 380 14.58 25.86 -1.01
CA VAL A 380 14.94 26.69 0.15
C VAL A 380 13.81 27.68 0.47
N GLY A 381 13.20 28.29 -0.54
CA GLY A 381 12.01 29.14 -0.36
C GLY A 381 10.88 28.39 0.33
N TRP A 382 10.55 27.20 -0.15
CA TRP A 382 9.51 26.38 0.47
C TRP A 382 9.88 25.92 1.89
N MET A 383 11.12 25.49 2.13
CA MET A 383 11.58 25.08 3.47
C MET A 383 11.47 26.23 4.47
N ARG A 384 11.83 27.44 4.04
CA ARG A 384 11.66 28.66 4.85
C ARG A 384 10.19 28.87 5.21
N ASP A 385 9.29 28.74 4.24
CA ASP A 385 7.85 28.93 4.46
C ASP A 385 7.28 27.88 5.43
N GLN A 386 7.68 26.61 5.29
CA GLN A 386 7.27 25.55 6.23
C GLN A 386 7.81 25.80 7.64
N THR A 387 9.08 26.19 7.75
CA THR A 387 9.70 26.51 9.04
C THR A 387 8.98 27.67 9.72
N MET A 388 8.58 28.69 8.95
CA MET A 388 7.79 29.82 9.46
C MET A 388 6.39 29.40 9.92
N LYS A 389 5.70 28.51 9.18
CA LYS A 389 4.39 27.97 9.59
C LYS A 389 4.49 27.18 10.89
N VAL A 390 5.47 26.29 11.00
CA VAL A 390 5.71 25.50 12.22
C VAL A 390 6.05 26.42 13.38
N LEU A 391 6.98 27.37 13.18
CA LEU A 391 7.34 28.36 14.20
C LEU A 391 6.12 29.17 14.64
N HIS A 392 5.29 29.64 13.71
CA HIS A 392 4.07 30.37 14.04
C HIS A 392 3.07 29.50 14.82
N CYS A 393 2.93 28.22 14.48
CA CYS A 393 2.09 27.27 15.21
C CYS A 393 2.62 27.07 16.64
N VAL A 394 3.93 26.84 16.79
CA VAL A 394 4.59 26.68 18.10
C VAL A 394 4.46 27.94 18.95
N VAL A 395 4.71 29.12 18.37
CA VAL A 395 4.55 30.41 19.07
C VAL A 395 3.10 30.64 19.46
N ARG A 396 2.13 30.33 18.58
CA ARG A 396 0.71 30.43 18.89
C ARG A 396 0.30 29.49 20.00
N GLN A 397 0.80 28.26 19.99
CA GLN A 397 0.53 27.26 21.02
C GLN A 397 1.16 27.67 22.35
N ALA A 398 2.43 28.08 22.35
CA ALA A 398 3.11 28.60 23.53
C ALA A 398 2.39 29.84 24.10
N ARG A 399 1.94 30.76 23.25
CA ARG A 399 1.14 31.92 23.67
C ARG A 399 -0.18 31.52 24.32
N LYS A 400 -0.88 30.51 23.78
CA LYS A 400 -2.10 29.97 24.40
C LYS A 400 -1.80 29.34 25.76
N THR A 401 -0.77 28.51 25.85
CA THR A 401 -0.36 27.86 27.11
C THR A 401 0.03 28.88 28.17
N VAL A 402 0.82 29.89 27.81
CA VAL A 402 1.21 30.99 28.71
C VAL A 402 -0.01 31.81 29.11
N SER A 403 -0.91 32.12 28.18
CA SER A 403 -2.15 32.85 28.47
C SER A 403 -3.05 32.08 29.44
N GLN A 404 -3.16 30.75 29.29
CA GLN A 404 -3.92 29.90 30.20
C GLN A 404 -3.26 29.86 31.59
N GLN A 405 -1.94 29.66 31.67
CA GLN A 405 -1.21 29.69 32.94
C GLN A 405 -1.30 31.03 33.67
N VAL A 406 -1.25 32.16 32.94
CA VAL A 406 -1.40 33.49 33.52
C VAL A 406 -2.84 33.73 33.97
N SER A 407 -3.84 33.30 33.19
CA SER A 407 -5.26 33.41 33.56
C SER A 407 -5.59 32.59 34.80
N GLU A 408 -5.08 31.35 34.90
CA GLU A 408 -5.25 30.50 36.08
C GLU A 408 -4.54 31.10 37.30
N ARG A 409 -3.32 31.61 37.16
CA ARG A 409 -2.63 32.30 38.27
C ARG A 409 -3.37 33.54 38.75
N LEU A 410 -3.93 34.32 37.83
CA LEU A 410 -4.69 35.52 38.17
C LEU A 410 -6.03 35.16 38.82
N SER A 411 -6.73 34.12 38.35
CA SER A 411 -7.97 33.65 38.98
C SER A 411 -7.71 33.10 40.38
N PHE A 412 -6.65 32.30 40.57
CA PHE A 412 -6.23 31.84 41.89
C PHE A 412 -5.86 32.99 42.84
N GLN A 413 -5.15 34.02 42.35
CA GLN A 413 -4.83 35.20 43.17
C GLN A 413 -6.05 36.06 43.49
N LEU A 414 -7.02 36.16 42.60
CA LEU A 414 -8.29 36.86 42.82
C LEU A 414 -9.18 36.11 43.83
N GLU A 415 -9.25 34.77 43.78
CA GLU A 415 -9.96 33.95 44.76
C GLU A 415 -9.31 34.01 46.15
N LEU A 416 -7.98 34.02 46.22
CA LEU A 416 -7.23 34.23 47.47
C LEU A 416 -7.49 35.62 48.07
N ARG A 417 -7.59 36.68 47.25
CA ARG A 417 -7.95 38.02 47.73
C ARG A 417 -9.42 38.13 48.15
N ARG A 418 -10.34 37.43 47.47
CA ARG A 418 -11.77 37.43 47.82
C ARG A 418 -12.05 36.70 49.14
N SER A 419 -11.17 35.77 49.51
CA SER A 419 -11.18 35.05 50.79
C SER A 419 -10.59 35.85 51.96
N GLN A 420 -9.98 37.02 51.71
CA GLN A 420 -9.23 37.78 52.74
C GLN A 420 -9.83 39.15 53.11
N SER A 421 -11.08 39.44 52.76
CA SER A 421 -11.72 40.70 53.15
C SER A 421 -12.68 40.56 54.34
N LEU A 422 -12.18 40.72 55.58
CA LEU A 422 -12.75 41.51 56.70
C LEU A 422 -11.68 41.67 57.84
N PRO A 423 -11.79 42.65 58.77
CA PRO A 423 -10.65 43.51 59.14
C PRO A 423 -9.99 43.29 60.53
N SER A 424 -8.77 43.85 60.65
CA SER A 424 -7.99 44.20 61.87
C SER A 424 -7.38 43.02 62.66
N GLN A 425 -6.13 43.00 63.14
CA GLN A 425 -5.25 44.04 63.70
C GLN A 425 -3.74 43.77 63.43
N SER A 426 -2.97 44.80 63.76
CA SER A 426 -1.51 45.05 63.71
C SER A 426 -0.53 43.93 64.12
N GLY A 427 0.60 43.87 63.39
CA GLY A 427 1.90 43.35 63.85
C GLY A 427 2.94 43.37 62.70
N PRO A 428 4.15 43.96 62.86
CA PRO A 428 5.07 44.15 61.75
C PRO A 428 6.09 43.01 61.69
N THR A 429 5.97 42.11 60.71
CA THR A 429 7.09 41.23 60.34
C THR A 429 7.00 40.76 58.89
N SER A 430 8.00 41.19 58.11
CA SER A 430 8.59 40.54 56.93
C SER A 430 7.66 40.03 55.82
N LEU A 431 7.52 40.81 54.75
CA LEU A 431 7.08 40.31 53.44
C LEU A 431 7.94 40.90 52.31
N LEU A 432 9.09 40.26 52.06
CA LEU A 432 9.73 40.24 50.75
C LEU A 432 10.08 38.78 50.43
N PRO A 433 9.59 38.19 49.33
CA PRO A 433 10.03 36.88 48.88
C PRO A 433 11.50 36.94 48.43
N SER A 434 12.30 36.00 48.90
CA SER A 434 13.75 35.83 48.73
C SER A 434 14.23 35.52 47.30
N TRP A 435 13.55 36.00 46.26
CA TRP A 435 13.90 35.72 44.86
C TRP A 435 14.84 36.75 44.22
N VAL A 436 15.40 37.65 45.04
CA VAL A 436 16.46 38.57 44.62
C VAL A 436 17.64 38.41 45.57
N SER A 437 18.29 37.25 45.54
CA SER A 437 19.69 37.05 45.97
C SER A 437 20.11 35.62 45.73
N GLY A 438 20.90 35.39 44.68
CA GLY A 438 21.45 34.06 44.38
C GLY A 438 21.95 33.97 42.94
N GLY A 439 23.04 34.68 42.65
CA GLY A 439 23.75 34.52 41.39
C GLY A 439 24.41 33.14 41.25
N SER A 440 24.45 32.68 40.00
CA SER A 440 25.22 31.56 39.40
C SER A 440 24.39 30.32 38.99
N SER A 441 23.65 30.47 37.89
CA SER A 441 23.20 29.32 37.09
C SER A 441 24.40 28.81 36.28
N THR A 442 24.97 27.67 36.65
CA THR A 442 26.00 27.01 35.86
C THR A 442 25.41 26.49 34.54
N VAL A 443 26.21 26.53 33.47
CA VAL A 443 25.82 26.09 32.10
C VAL A 443 25.27 24.66 32.10
N LEU A 444 25.66 23.84 33.06
CA LEU A 444 25.16 22.49 33.27
C LEU A 444 23.67 22.45 33.64
N ASP A 445 23.18 23.42 34.42
CA ASP A 445 21.75 23.52 34.79
C ASP A 445 20.88 23.94 33.59
N LEU A 446 21.44 24.75 32.69
CA LEU A 446 20.80 25.08 31.41
C LEU A 446 20.79 23.89 30.46
N ILE A 447 21.86 23.10 30.37
CA ILE A 447 21.93 21.90 29.52
C ILE A 447 20.98 20.81 30.05
N LEU A 448 20.90 20.60 31.36
CA LEU A 448 19.98 19.64 31.96
C LEU A 448 18.52 20.07 31.79
N ARG A 449 18.21 21.37 31.93
CA ARG A 449 16.87 21.89 31.64
C ARG A 449 16.52 21.79 30.15
N LEU A 450 17.49 21.96 29.25
CA LEU A 450 17.28 21.79 27.81
C LEU A 450 17.02 20.32 27.43
N ASP A 451 17.78 19.37 28.01
CA ASP A 451 17.58 17.92 27.80
C ASP A 451 16.22 17.46 28.35
N GLN A 452 15.81 18.02 29.49
CA GLN A 452 14.51 17.75 30.10
C GLN A 452 13.34 18.34 29.28
N TYR A 453 13.54 19.49 28.63
CA TYR A 453 12.57 20.10 27.70
C TYR A 453 12.51 19.35 26.36
N GLN A 454 13.65 18.88 25.85
CA GLN A 454 13.74 18.15 24.59
C GLN A 454 13.02 16.80 24.68
N ARG A 455 13.10 16.11 25.83
CA ARG A 455 12.36 14.86 26.09
C ARG A 455 10.84 15.05 26.20
N GLN A 456 10.35 16.24 26.56
CA GLN A 456 8.91 16.53 26.64
C GLN A 456 8.31 17.00 25.30
N MET A 457 9.11 17.55 24.39
CA MET A 457 8.65 18.02 23.06
C MET A 457 8.76 16.94 21.95
N LEU A 458 9.58 15.91 22.15
CA LEU A 458 9.83 14.86 21.14
C LEU A 458 8.68 13.87 20.84
N PRO A 459 7.61 13.68 21.64
CA PRO A 459 6.52 12.80 21.23
C PRO A 459 5.62 13.42 20.14
N GLY A 460 5.65 14.74 19.95
CA GLY A 460 4.60 15.47 19.22
C GLY A 460 4.91 15.87 17.77
N ILE A 461 6.14 15.69 17.28
CA ILE A 461 6.54 16.17 15.94
C ILE A 461 6.36 15.10 14.85
N PHE A 462 6.07 13.85 15.22
CA PHE A 462 5.69 12.76 14.31
C PHE A 462 4.38 12.09 14.74
N CYS A 463 3.39 12.87 15.19
CA CYS A 463 2.02 12.36 15.32
C CYS A 463 1.38 12.29 13.93
N VAL A 464 1.60 11.17 13.23
CA VAL A 464 0.63 10.71 12.23
C VAL A 464 -0.68 10.50 12.97
N ASN A 465 -1.74 11.18 12.52
CA ASN A 465 -3.09 11.00 13.05
C ASN A 465 -3.53 9.56 12.73
N LEU A 466 -3.28 8.64 13.66
CA LEU A 466 -3.81 7.28 13.62
C LEU A 466 -5.18 7.33 14.28
N ASP A 467 -6.22 7.57 13.48
CA ASP A 467 -7.60 7.48 13.95
C ASP A 467 -7.95 6.00 14.14
N LEU A 468 -7.72 5.49 15.36
CA LEU A 468 -7.88 4.09 15.71
C LEU A 468 -9.31 3.85 16.22
N GLN A 469 -10.28 3.79 15.31
CA GLN A 469 -11.64 3.35 15.66
C GLN A 469 -11.69 1.82 15.82
N GLY A 470 -11.37 1.35 17.03
CA GLY A 470 -11.67 -0.01 17.47
C GLY A 470 -13.07 -0.07 18.08
N SER A 471 -14.07 -0.54 17.34
CA SER A 471 -15.41 -0.82 17.87
C SER A 471 -15.42 -2.18 18.57
N LEU A 472 -15.31 -2.20 19.90
CA LEU A 472 -15.55 -3.38 20.73
C LEU A 472 -17.06 -3.61 20.91
N TYR A 473 -17.68 -4.43 20.06
CA TYR A 473 -18.98 -5.02 20.37
C TYR A 473 -18.75 -6.41 20.98
N THR A 474 -18.79 -6.48 22.31
CA THR A 474 -18.96 -7.73 23.06
C THR A 474 -20.45 -8.02 23.18
N GLN A 475 -20.96 -9.00 22.44
CA GLN A 475 -22.26 -9.59 22.76
C GLN A 475 -22.12 -10.46 24.02
N PRO A 476 -22.97 -10.29 25.04
CA PRO A 476 -23.02 -11.23 26.15
C PRO A 476 -23.82 -12.47 25.76
N SER A 477 -23.24 -13.65 26.02
CA SER A 477 -23.93 -14.94 25.94
C SER A 477 -25.04 -15.04 27.01
N PRO A 478 -26.14 -15.78 26.74
CA PRO A 478 -27.27 -15.84 27.66
C PRO A 478 -27.01 -16.85 28.79
N SER A 479 -26.84 -16.35 30.01
CA SER A 479 -26.89 -17.18 31.23
C SER A 479 -28.34 -17.36 31.70
N LEU A 480 -28.75 -18.63 31.77
CA LEU A 480 -29.90 -19.19 32.49
C LEU A 480 -30.37 -18.31 33.68
N GLN A 481 -31.59 -17.77 33.62
CA GLN A 481 -32.31 -17.30 34.79
C GLN A 481 -33.59 -18.12 34.99
N LYS A 482 -33.67 -18.69 36.19
CA LYS A 482 -34.76 -19.48 36.74
C LYS A 482 -36.03 -18.62 36.85
N TYR A 483 -37.14 -19.18 36.40
CA TYR A 483 -38.48 -18.66 36.64
C TYR A 483 -38.86 -18.82 38.12
N THR A 484 -39.26 -17.72 38.75
CA THR A 484 -40.08 -17.71 39.98
C THR A 484 -41.37 -16.97 39.67
N VAL A 485 -42.46 -17.70 39.88
CA VAL A 485 -43.88 -17.33 39.71
C VAL A 485 -44.31 -16.31 40.76
N PRO A 486 -45.27 -15.42 40.43
CA PRO A 486 -46.29 -15.05 41.40
C PRO A 486 -47.69 -15.41 40.91
N GLU A 487 -48.44 -16.06 41.81
CA GLU A 487 -49.89 -16.32 41.70
C GLU A 487 -50.70 -15.02 41.83
N GLY A 488 -51.85 -14.96 41.14
CA GLY A 488 -52.80 -13.86 41.25
C GLY A 488 -53.96 -13.89 40.25
N THR A 489 -54.80 -14.92 40.36
CA THR A 489 -56.25 -15.02 40.02
C THR A 489 -56.98 -13.88 39.26
N SER A 490 -57.62 -14.20 38.11
CA SER A 490 -59.09 -14.40 37.96
C SER A 490 -59.70 -13.95 36.60
N SER A 491 -60.58 -14.80 36.05
CA SER A 491 -61.72 -14.54 35.13
C SER A 491 -61.42 -14.18 33.66
N ALA A 492 -61.53 -15.07 32.67
CA ALA A 492 -62.73 -15.68 32.03
C ALA A 492 -63.38 -14.85 30.89
N LEU A 493 -63.73 -15.56 29.79
CA LEU A 493 -64.49 -15.23 28.54
C LEU A 493 -63.59 -15.24 27.28
N LEU A 494 -63.57 -16.33 26.47
CA LEU A 494 -64.54 -16.69 25.41
C LEU A 494 -64.87 -15.52 24.48
N ASP A 495 -64.33 -15.51 23.27
CA ASP A 495 -65.16 -15.76 22.08
C ASP A 495 -64.33 -16.02 20.81
N LEU A 496 -64.83 -16.97 20.03
CA LEU A 496 -64.46 -17.28 18.66
C LEU A 496 -65.08 -16.27 17.69
N ARG A 497 -64.29 -15.80 16.72
CA ARG A 497 -64.60 -15.91 15.28
C ARG A 497 -63.40 -15.58 14.42
#